data_AF-A0A965PUN7-F1
#
_entry.id   AF-A0A965PUN7-F1
#
_cell.length_a   1.000
_cell.length_b   1.000
_cell.length_c   1.000
_cell.angle_alpha   90.00
_cell.angle_beta   90.00
_cell.angle_gamma   90.00
#
_symmetry.space_group_name_H-M   'P 1'
#
loop_
_entity.id
_entity.type
_entity.pdbx_description
1 polymer ?
#
loop_
_entity_poly.entity_id
_entity_poly.type
_entity_poly.pdbx_seq_one_letter_code
_entity_poly.pdbx_strand_id
1 'polypeptide(L)'
;MNAAKPAPRKTGRPSKYTEELANEILTRIANGESMVKILKDPGMPTQTCVYEWLQKMPSFAEKYARAREDQADTLADEIQA
;
A
#
# COMPACT_ATOMS: atom_id res chain seq x y z
N MET A 1 -29.59 7.53 11.47
CA MET A 1 -29.36 6.16 10.96
C MET A 1 -28.15 6.18 10.04
N ASN A 2 -26.99 5.73 10.51
CA ASN A 2 -25.91 5.28 9.63
C ASN A 2 -25.08 4.29 10.42
N ALA A 3 -25.26 3.01 10.07
CA ALA A 3 -24.60 1.89 10.71
C ALA A 3 -23.12 1.92 10.31
N ALA A 4 -22.26 2.25 11.27
CA ALA A 4 -20.83 2.00 11.16
C ALA A 4 -20.64 0.49 10.96
N LYS A 5 -20.05 0.10 9.83
CA LYS A 5 -19.75 -1.30 9.51
C LYS A 5 -18.85 -1.89 10.61
N PRO A 6 -19.12 -3.10 11.11
CA PRO A 6 -18.36 -3.67 12.21
C PRO A 6 -16.93 -3.98 11.77
N ALA A 7 -15.95 -3.56 12.58
CA ALA A 7 -14.55 -3.86 12.36
C ALA A 7 -14.32 -5.40 12.37
N PRO A 8 -13.65 -5.97 11.37
CA PRO A 8 -13.41 -7.40 11.31
C PRO A 8 -12.52 -7.85 12.48
N ARG A 9 -12.85 -9.03 13.01
CA ARG A 9 -12.17 -9.66 14.16
C ARG A 9 -10.68 -9.89 13.89
N LYS A 10 -9.87 -9.81 14.96
CA LYS A 10 -8.42 -10.11 14.97
C LYS A 10 -8.14 -11.54 14.48
N THR A 11 -8.00 -11.71 13.16
CA THR A 11 -7.65 -12.98 12.51
C THR A 11 -6.89 -12.64 11.24
N GLY A 12 -5.56 -12.75 11.31
CA GLY A 12 -4.65 -12.61 10.16
C GLY A 12 -4.39 -11.17 9.68
N ARG A 13 -3.24 -10.98 9.03
CA ARG A 13 -2.97 -9.82 8.18
C ARG A 13 -4.05 -9.78 7.08
N PRO A 14 -4.61 -8.60 6.73
CA PRO A 14 -5.64 -8.52 5.71
C PRO A 14 -5.12 -9.07 4.38
N SER A 15 -5.83 -10.02 3.78
CA SER A 15 -5.51 -10.57 2.45
C SER A 15 -6.41 -9.99 1.35
N LYS A 16 -7.52 -9.37 1.72
CA LYS A 16 -8.49 -8.81 0.79
C LYS A 16 -8.07 -7.41 0.35
N TYR A 17 -8.10 -7.18 -0.96
CA TYR A 17 -7.92 -5.85 -1.54
C TYR A 17 -9.06 -4.92 -1.13
N THR A 18 -8.71 -3.74 -0.64
CA THR A 18 -9.61 -2.59 -0.52
C THR A 18 -8.92 -1.37 -1.10
N GLU A 19 -9.69 -0.47 -1.72
CA GLU A 19 -9.12 0.75 -2.31
C GLU A 19 -8.44 1.62 -1.25
N GLU A 20 -9.00 1.71 -0.05
CA GLU A 20 -8.40 2.46 1.07
C GLU A 20 -7.01 1.92 1.43
N LEU A 21 -6.88 0.59 1.59
CA LEU A 21 -5.61 -0.04 1.94
C LEU A 21 -4.59 0.06 0.81
N ALA A 22 -5.04 -0.10 -0.43
CA ALA A 22 -4.21 0.07 -1.60
C ALA A 22 -3.68 1.50 -1.71
N ASN A 23 -4.55 2.50 -1.54
CA ASN A 23 -4.18 3.91 -1.58
C ASN A 23 -3.22 4.27 -0.43
N GLU A 24 -3.41 3.72 0.77
CA GLU A 24 -2.50 3.92 1.89
C GLU A 24 -1.09 3.41 1.57
N ILE A 25 -0.97 2.19 1.04
CA ILE A 25 0.31 1.60 0.64
C ILE A 25 0.98 2.47 -0.44
N LEU A 26 0.23 2.85 -1.48
CA LEU A 26 0.75 3.65 -2.59
C LEU A 26 1.23 5.04 -2.13
N THR A 27 0.46 5.69 -1.26
CA THR A 27 0.81 7.01 -0.71
C THR A 27 2.12 6.93 0.09
N ARG A 28 2.28 5.90 0.93
CA ARG A 28 3.50 5.71 1.72
C ARG A 28 4.72 5.40 0.84
N ILE A 29 4.53 4.62 -0.22
CA ILE A 29 5.58 4.38 -1.21
C ILE A 29 6.02 5.69 -1.87
N ALA A 30 5.07 6.48 -2.37
CA ALA A 30 5.35 7.76 -3.01
C ALA A 30 6.11 8.70 -2.08
N ASN A 31 5.82 8.69 -0.78
CA ASN A 31 6.53 9.45 0.25
C ASN A 31 7.90 8.89 0.67
N GLY A 32 8.55 8.06 -0.16
CA GLY A 32 9.89 7.55 0.12
C GLY A 32 9.94 6.22 0.89
N GLU A 33 8.84 5.73 1.45
CA GLU A 33 8.90 4.56 2.32
C GLU A 33 8.99 3.23 1.56
N SER A 34 9.90 2.35 1.97
CA SER A 34 10.02 1.03 1.33
C SER A 34 8.79 0.14 1.58
N MET A 35 8.37 -0.62 0.56
CA MET A 35 7.28 -1.58 0.65
C MET A 35 7.47 -2.58 1.80
N VAL A 36 8.69 -3.03 2.06
CA VAL A 36 8.99 -3.97 3.16
C VAL A 36 8.71 -3.33 4.53
N LYS A 37 9.03 -2.04 4.70
CA LYS A 37 8.77 -1.32 5.94
C LYS A 37 7.27 -1.11 6.14
N ILE A 38 6.57 -0.63 5.11
CA ILE A 38 5.11 -0.45 5.14
C ILE A 38 4.42 -1.76 5.53
N LEU A 39 4.74 -2.86 4.84
CA LEU A 39 4.10 -4.14 5.10
C LEU A 39 4.49 -4.77 6.44
N LYS A 40 5.44 -4.24 7.21
CA LYS A 40 5.69 -4.73 8.57
C LYS A 40 4.64 -4.23 9.57
N ASP A 41 3.94 -3.14 9.25
CA ASP A 41 3.03 -2.50 10.19
C ASP A 41 1.78 -3.34 10.48
N PRO A 42 1.21 -3.23 11.70
CA PRO A 42 -0.06 -3.87 12.03
C PRO A 42 -1.17 -3.38 11.10
N GLY A 43 -1.98 -4.31 10.59
CA GLY A 43 -3.07 -3.97 9.66
C GLY A 43 -2.66 -3.92 8.19
N MET A 44 -1.39 -4.17 7.87
CA MET A 44 -0.92 -4.25 6.47
C MET A 44 -0.98 -5.67 5.91
N PRO A 45 -1.18 -5.83 4.58
CA PRO A 45 -1.22 -7.12 3.94
C PRO A 45 0.16 -7.80 3.96
N THR A 46 0.22 -9.06 3.56
CA THR A 46 1.50 -9.73 3.32
C THR A 46 2.08 -9.29 1.97
N GLN A 47 3.39 -9.46 1.80
CA GLN A 47 4.04 -9.22 0.50
C GLN A 47 3.38 -10.02 -0.62
N THR A 48 3.06 -11.29 -0.37
CA THR A 48 2.38 -12.16 -1.35
C THR A 48 1.07 -11.54 -1.84
N CYS A 49 0.22 -11.03 -0.94
CA CYS A 49 -1.05 -10.42 -1.33
C CYS A 49 -0.84 -9.19 -2.24
N VAL A 50 0.14 -8.34 -1.93
CA VAL A 50 0.44 -7.17 -2.78
C VAL A 50 0.92 -7.59 -4.16
N TYR A 51 1.82 -8.58 -4.26
CA TYR A 51 2.27 -9.10 -5.55
C TYR A 51 1.13 -9.75 -6.34
N GLU A 52 0.23 -10.47 -5.68
CA GLU A 52 -0.97 -10.99 -6.35
C GLU A 52 -1.86 -9.87 -6.88
N TRP A 53 -1.99 -8.75 -6.16
CA TRP A 53 -2.76 -7.61 -6.64
C TRP A 53 -2.10 -6.95 -7.85
N LEU A 54 -0.78 -6.81 -7.85
CA LEU A 54 -0.02 -6.31 -9.01
C LEU A 54 -0.21 -7.21 -10.24
N GLN A 55 -0.29 -8.53 -10.07
CA GLN A 55 -0.51 -9.46 -11.17
C GLN A 55 -1.96 -9.48 -11.66
N LYS A 56 -2.94 -9.39 -10.75
CA LYS A 56 -4.37 -9.58 -11.07
C LYS A 56 -5.07 -8.28 -11.46
N MET A 57 -4.54 -7.12 -11.06
CA MET A 57 -5.19 -5.81 -11.23
C MET A 57 -4.25 -4.84 -11.95
N PRO A 58 -4.35 -4.72 -13.29
CA PRO A 58 -3.52 -3.79 -14.07
C PRO A 58 -3.60 -2.34 -13.57
N SER A 59 -4.79 -1.89 -13.18
CA SER A 59 -4.99 -0.54 -12.64
C SER A 59 -4.25 -0.29 -11.32
N PHE A 60 -4.06 -1.33 -10.49
CA PHE A 60 -3.23 -1.23 -9.29
C PHE A 60 -1.75 -1.23 -9.64
N ALA A 61 -1.33 -2.04 -10.63
CA ALA A 61 0.04 -2.05 -11.12
C ALA A 61 0.46 -0.70 -11.73
N GLU A 62 -0.42 -0.04 -12.49
CA GLU A 62 -0.18 1.30 -13.04
C GLU A 62 0.00 2.34 -11.93
N LYS A 63 -0.91 2.35 -10.94
CA LYS A 63 -0.79 3.25 -9.78
C LYS A 63 0.46 2.96 -8.95
N TYR A 64 0.84 1.68 -8.82
CA TYR A 64 2.08 1.28 -8.15
C TYR A 64 3.30 1.79 -8.89
N ALA A 65 3.36 1.62 -10.21
CA ALA A 65 4.46 2.16 -11.02
C ALA A 65 4.59 3.66 -10.81
N ARG A 66 3.47 4.40 -10.84
CA ARG A 66 3.47 5.84 -10.61
C ARG A 66 4.00 6.22 -9.21
N ALA A 67 3.54 5.52 -8.17
CA ALA A 67 4.04 5.74 -6.81
C ALA A 67 5.55 5.48 -6.69
N ARG A 68 6.12 4.56 -7.49
CA ARG A 68 7.58 4.32 -7.52
C ARG A 68 8.35 5.44 -8.25
N GLU A 69 7.75 6.06 -9.25
CA GLU A 69 8.31 7.28 -9.87
C GLU A 69 8.34 8.42 -8.85
N ASP A 70 7.21 8.71 -8.21
CA ASP A 70 7.11 9.78 -7.19
C ASP A 70 8.02 9.50 -5.97
N GLN A 71 8.22 8.21 -5.62
CA GLN A 71 9.20 7.78 -4.61
C GLN A 71 10.63 8.16 -4.99
N ALA A 72 11.00 8.00 -6.26
CA ALA A 72 12.33 8.33 -6.73
C ALA A 72 12.59 9.84 -6.63
N ASP A 73 11.60 10.66 -6.99
CA ASP A 73 11.67 12.11 -6.82
C ASP A 73 11.81 12.49 -5.33
N THR A 74 11.00 11.89 -4.45
CA THR A 74 11.07 12.14 -3.00
C THR A 74 12.42 11.77 -2.41
N LEU A 75 12.94 10.58 -2.72
CA LEU A 75 14.24 10.14 -2.22
C LEU A 75 15.39 10.98 -2.81
N ALA A 76 15.24 11.50 -4.03
CA ALA A 76 16.23 12.40 -4.62
C ALA A 76 16.28 13.74 -3.87
N ASP A 77 15.13 14.32 -3.51
CA ASP A 77 15.04 15.54 -2.70
C ASP A 77 15.67 15.35 -1.31
N GLU A 78 15.41 14.21 -0.66
CA GLU A 78 15.97 13.86 0.65
C GLU A 78 17.51 13.71 0.65
N ILE A 79 18.12 13.32 -0.47
CA ILE A 79 19.58 13.22 -0.61
C ILE A 79 20.24 14.60 -0.76
N GLN A 80 19.49 15.61 -1.21
CA GLN A 80 20.02 16.96 -1.46
C GLN A 80 19.90 17.92 -0.26
N ALA A 81 19.21 17.51 0.81
CA ALA A 81 19.05 18.27 2.06
C ALA A 81 20.13 17.94 3.11
#